data_AF-A0A015I9P5-F1
#
_entry.id   AF-A0A015I9P5-F1
#
_cell.length_a   1.000
_cell.length_b   1.000
_cell.length_c   1.000
_cell.angle_alpha   90.00
_cell.angle_beta   90.00
_cell.angle_gamma   90.00
#
_symmetry.space_group_name_H-M   'P 1'
#
loop_
_entity.id
_entity.type
_entity.pdbx_description
1 polymer ?
#
loop_
_entity_poly.entity_id
_entity_poly.type
_entity_poly.pdbx_seq_one_letter_code
_entity_poly.pdbx_strand_id
1 'polypeptide(L)'
;MKIALFALDKIFEGNEITCKELCELYAKFSKMYIMSRKEVYTEENLKIFESAIIDWCIDFKKIFSPLFTTDCNFPKLHSWRYHAMTAIRKYGALNGLSTETYETLHKLYVKPPYRLSNRKDVMRQLVNAVKHKELTSSAKKVIHHKAKGFGKVLWELTLDNIDQKIKSLKKSENPPHSNFIEGLSQLISTLDTFLDTSSQESESE
;
A
#
# COMPACT_ATOMS: atom_id res chain seq x y z
N MET A 1 -1.76 -3.05 -1.03
CA MET A 1 -2.38 -1.97 -1.84
C MET A 1 -1.29 -1.01 -2.31
N LYS A 2 -0.98 -0.95 -3.61
CA LYS A 2 0.05 -0.03 -4.17
C LYS A 2 -0.63 1.18 -4.79
N ILE A 3 -1.06 2.17 -4.01
CA ILE A 3 -1.68 3.39 -4.56
C ILE A 3 -1.40 4.57 -3.63
N ALA A 4 -0.53 5.50 -4.07
CA ALA A 4 -0.60 6.95 -3.80
C ALA A 4 0.64 7.75 -4.28
N LEU A 5 1.59 7.17 -5.06
CA LEU A 5 2.80 7.90 -5.48
C LEU A 5 2.87 8.23 -6.99
N PHE A 6 1.92 7.79 -7.82
CA PHE A 6 2.10 7.79 -9.29
C PHE A 6 1.18 8.73 -10.08
N ALA A 7 0.49 9.68 -9.45
CA ALA A 7 -0.40 10.58 -10.18
C ALA A 7 -0.25 12.05 -9.78
N LEU A 8 0.94 12.48 -9.37
CA LEU A 8 1.17 13.88 -8.97
C LEU A 8 1.61 14.78 -10.14
N ASP A 9 2.30 14.25 -11.14
CA ASP A 9 2.86 15.05 -12.25
C ASP A 9 1.80 15.89 -12.99
N LYS A 10 0.58 15.35 -13.17
CA LYS A 10 -0.51 16.06 -13.86
C LYS A 10 -1.49 16.79 -12.93
N ILE A 11 -1.35 16.65 -11.61
CA ILE A 11 -2.21 17.34 -10.66
C ILE A 11 -1.70 18.76 -10.41
N PHE A 12 -0.39 18.99 -10.47
CA PHE A 12 0.21 20.30 -10.17
C PHE A 12 0.31 21.23 -11.39
N GLU A 13 0.28 20.70 -12.61
CA GLU A 13 0.25 21.51 -13.84
C GLU A 13 -1.14 22.12 -14.06
N GLY A 14 -1.41 23.24 -13.36
CA GLY A 14 -2.59 24.08 -13.59
C GLY A 14 -3.65 24.10 -12.48
N ASN A 15 -3.45 23.39 -11.36
CA ASN A 15 -4.38 23.40 -10.23
C ASN A 15 -3.75 24.04 -8.97
N GLU A 16 -4.57 24.73 -8.17
CA GLU A 16 -4.17 25.40 -6.91
C GLU A 16 -3.87 24.45 -5.73
N ILE A 17 -3.93 23.13 -5.94
CA ILE A 17 -3.75 22.16 -4.84
C ILE A 17 -2.29 22.16 -4.39
N THR A 18 -2.05 22.45 -3.12
CA THR A 18 -0.70 22.46 -2.57
C THR A 18 -0.23 21.05 -2.18
N CYS A 19 1.08 20.79 -2.29
CA CYS A 19 1.68 19.55 -1.78
C CYS A 19 1.37 19.31 -0.30
N LYS A 20 1.25 20.38 0.50
CA LYS A 20 0.96 20.30 1.94
C LYS A 20 -0.45 19.73 2.18
N GLU A 21 -1.46 20.24 1.49
CA GLU A 21 -2.84 19.74 1.59
C GLU A 21 -2.95 18.26 1.20
N LEU A 22 -2.25 17.85 0.13
CA LEU A 22 -2.21 16.44 -0.28
C LEU A 22 -1.53 15.55 0.75
N CYS A 23 -0.42 15.99 1.33
CA CYS A 23 0.28 15.27 2.40
C CYS A 23 -0.60 15.13 3.65
N GLU A 24 -1.30 16.19 4.05
CA GLU A 24 -2.21 16.17 5.19
C GLU A 24 -3.40 15.23 4.95
N LEU A 25 -4.01 15.30 3.76
CA LEU A 25 -5.09 14.40 3.37
C LEU A 25 -4.64 12.93 3.35
N TYR A 26 -3.44 12.66 2.84
CA TYR A 26 -2.87 11.32 2.85
C TYR A 26 -2.54 10.82 4.26
N ALA A 27 -2.08 11.69 5.16
CA ALA A 27 -1.86 11.35 6.55
C ALA A 27 -3.18 10.97 7.25
N LYS A 28 -4.25 11.75 7.02
CA LYS A 28 -5.60 11.43 7.51
C LYS A 28 -6.11 10.10 6.95
N PHE A 29 -5.93 9.87 5.64
CA PHE A 29 -6.26 8.59 5.01
C PHE A 29 -5.50 7.42 5.65
N SER A 30 -4.20 7.58 5.88
CA SER A 30 -3.35 6.53 6.46
C SER A 30 -3.78 6.19 7.88
N LYS A 31 -4.12 7.20 8.70
CA LYS A 31 -4.67 7.01 10.04
C LYS A 31 -6.00 6.24 9.99
N MET A 32 -6.93 6.67 9.13
CA MET A 32 -8.20 5.99 8.88
C MET A 32 -7.98 4.54 8.42
N TYR A 33 -7.03 4.31 7.50
CA TYR A 33 -6.70 2.99 6.99
C TYR A 33 -6.16 2.07 8.09
N ILE A 34 -5.25 2.53 8.95
CA ILE A 34 -4.74 1.76 10.08
C ILE A 34 -5.90 1.38 11.02
N MET A 35 -6.81 2.30 11.30
CA MET A 35 -7.99 2.02 12.13
C MET A 35 -8.88 0.94 11.52
N SER A 36 -9.05 0.94 10.19
CA SER A 36 -9.83 -0.07 9.46
C SER A 36 -9.28 -1.50 9.57
N ARG A 37 -8.00 -1.63 9.92
CA ARG A 37 -7.30 -2.92 10.01
C ARG A 37 -7.39 -3.56 11.39
N LYS A 38 -8.04 -2.92 12.37
CA LYS A 38 -8.27 -3.54 13.68
C LYS A 38 -9.13 -4.80 13.54
N GLU A 39 -8.77 -5.83 14.31
CA GLU A 39 -9.51 -7.10 14.35
C GLU A 39 -10.77 -7.02 15.20
N VAL A 40 -10.74 -6.19 16.25
CA VAL A 40 -11.85 -6.02 17.18
C VAL A 40 -12.14 -4.53 17.37
N TYR A 41 -13.43 -4.19 17.36
CA TYR A 41 -13.92 -2.83 17.55
C TYR A 41 -14.75 -2.74 18.82
N THR A 42 -14.52 -1.70 19.62
CA THR A 42 -15.46 -1.25 20.65
C THR A 42 -16.33 -0.13 20.07
N GLU A 43 -17.48 0.16 20.67
CA GLU A 43 -18.34 1.27 20.19
C GLU A 43 -17.61 2.61 20.19
N GLU A 44 -16.71 2.85 21.15
CA GLU A 44 -15.88 4.05 21.17
C GLU A 44 -14.90 4.09 19.97
N ASN A 45 -14.25 2.96 19.68
CA ASN A 45 -13.40 2.85 18.48
C ASN A 45 -14.19 3.11 17.19
N LEU A 46 -15.45 2.65 17.10
CA LEU A 46 -16.31 2.89 15.95
C LEU A 46 -16.66 4.37 15.80
N LYS A 47 -16.98 5.08 16.89
CA LYS A 47 -17.25 6.52 16.84
C LYS A 47 -16.04 7.32 16.38
N ILE A 48 -14.86 7.03 16.93
CA ILE A 48 -13.60 7.69 16.52
C ILE A 48 -13.32 7.38 15.04
N PHE A 49 -13.56 6.15 14.60
CA PHE A 49 -13.34 5.76 13.22
C PHE A 49 -14.31 6.41 12.25
N GLU A 50 -15.60 6.47 12.60
CA GLU A 50 -16.61 7.19 11.85
C GLU A 50 -16.23 8.67 11.70
N SER A 51 -15.87 9.35 12.78
CA SER A 51 -15.40 10.74 12.74
C SER A 51 -14.21 10.92 11.79
N ALA A 52 -13.22 10.02 11.84
CA ALA A 52 -12.06 10.08 10.96
C ALA A 52 -12.43 9.92 9.47
N ILE A 53 -13.42 9.07 9.15
CA ILE A 53 -13.93 8.94 7.78
C ILE A 53 -14.63 10.23 7.34
N ILE A 54 -15.45 10.83 8.21
CA ILE A 54 -16.18 12.06 7.91
C ILE A 54 -15.21 13.20 7.61
N ASP A 55 -14.25 13.43 8.51
CA ASP A 55 -13.25 14.49 8.38
C ASP A 55 -12.46 14.31 7.09
N TRP A 56 -12.00 13.09 6.81
CA TRP A 56 -11.27 12.80 5.58
C TRP A 56 -12.12 13.01 4.32
N CYS A 57 -13.41 12.63 4.33
CA CYS A 57 -14.30 12.84 3.19
C CYS A 57 -14.54 14.33 2.92
N ILE A 58 -14.67 15.16 3.96
CA ILE A 58 -14.85 16.61 3.83
C ILE A 58 -13.61 17.23 3.19
N ASP A 59 -12.42 16.90 3.70
CA ASP A 59 -11.17 17.41 3.13
C ASP A 59 -10.93 16.92 1.71
N PHE A 60 -11.21 15.64 1.44
CA PHE A 60 -11.10 15.08 0.10
C PHE A 60 -12.00 15.83 -0.88
N LYS A 61 -13.26 16.07 -0.53
CA LYS A 61 -14.17 16.85 -1.37
C LYS A 61 -13.68 18.28 -1.54
N LYS A 62 -13.23 18.94 -0.48
CA LYS A 62 -12.71 20.31 -0.56
C LYS A 62 -11.53 20.42 -1.53
N ILE A 63 -10.55 19.51 -1.44
CA ILE A 63 -9.34 19.53 -2.26
C ILE A 63 -9.64 19.16 -3.72
N PHE A 64 -10.48 18.13 -3.93
CA PHE A 64 -10.65 17.55 -5.26
C PHE A 64 -11.91 17.99 -6.01
N SER A 65 -12.88 18.66 -5.36
CA SER A 65 -14.10 19.14 -6.03
C SER A 65 -13.81 20.00 -7.26
N PRO A 66 -12.79 20.89 -7.29
CA PRO A 66 -12.46 21.65 -8.49
C PRO A 66 -11.98 20.79 -9.67
N LEU A 67 -11.45 19.59 -9.39
CA LEU A 67 -10.87 18.70 -10.40
C LEU A 67 -11.88 17.75 -11.05
N PHE A 68 -13.04 17.57 -10.43
CA PHE A 68 -14.02 16.57 -10.87
C PHE A 68 -15.36 17.23 -11.17
N THR A 69 -15.90 16.98 -12.36
CA THR A 69 -17.24 17.44 -12.76
C THR A 69 -18.39 16.72 -12.05
N THR A 70 -18.09 15.66 -11.31
CA THR A 70 -19.06 14.76 -10.67
C THR A 70 -19.21 14.99 -9.16
N ASP A 71 -18.80 16.15 -8.64
CA ASP A 71 -18.83 16.51 -7.20
C ASP A 71 -18.21 15.44 -6.28
N CYS A 72 -17.18 14.73 -6.79
CA CYS A 72 -16.52 13.62 -6.10
C CYS A 72 -17.48 12.49 -5.65
N ASN A 73 -18.59 12.25 -6.36
CA ASN A 73 -19.55 11.17 -6.06
C ASN A 73 -19.05 9.78 -6.50
N PHE A 74 -17.95 9.32 -5.90
CA PHE A 74 -17.43 7.99 -6.16
C PHE A 74 -18.17 6.93 -5.34
N PRO A 75 -18.63 5.81 -5.96
CA PRO A 75 -19.28 4.73 -5.22
C PRO A 75 -18.44 4.18 -4.06
N LYS A 76 -17.11 4.15 -4.22
CA LYS A 76 -16.18 3.77 -3.15
C LYS A 76 -16.20 4.75 -1.98
N LEU A 77 -16.20 6.06 -2.26
CA LEU A 77 -16.27 7.09 -1.23
C LEU A 77 -17.61 7.01 -0.47
N HIS A 78 -18.72 6.82 -1.19
CA HIS A 78 -20.04 6.61 -0.61
C HIS A 78 -20.07 5.38 0.30
N SER A 79 -19.51 4.25 -0.17
CA SER A 79 -19.43 3.03 0.63
C SER A 79 -18.65 3.22 1.92
N TRP A 80 -17.51 3.94 1.89
CA TRP A 80 -16.75 4.25 3.09
C TRP A 80 -17.55 5.14 4.05
N ARG A 81 -18.17 6.20 3.53
CA ARG A 81 -18.89 7.20 4.34
C ARG A 81 -20.14 6.68 5.03
N TYR A 82 -20.92 5.83 4.36
CA TYR A 82 -22.25 5.42 4.83
C TYR A 82 -22.33 3.95 5.22
N HIS A 83 -21.53 3.07 4.61
CA HIS A 83 -21.68 1.63 4.79
C HIS A 83 -20.56 0.97 5.61
N ALA A 84 -19.42 1.63 5.82
CA ALA A 84 -18.31 1.04 6.56
C ALA A 84 -18.71 0.65 8.00
N MET A 85 -19.35 1.56 8.74
CA MET A 85 -19.76 1.28 10.12
C MET A 85 -20.83 0.19 10.19
N THR A 86 -21.81 0.23 9.29
CA THR A 86 -22.86 -0.81 9.23
C THR A 86 -22.29 -2.18 8.87
N ALA A 87 -21.30 -2.23 7.98
CA ALA A 87 -20.62 -3.45 7.62
C ALA A 87 -19.84 -4.01 8.81
N ILE A 88 -19.14 -3.17 9.57
CA ILE A 88 -18.38 -3.61 10.74
C ILE A 88 -19.31 -4.17 11.83
N ARG A 89 -20.41 -3.49 12.12
CA ARG A 89 -21.39 -3.96 13.11
C ARG A 89 -22.02 -5.30 12.72
N LYS A 90 -22.25 -5.54 11.42
CA LYS A 90 -22.92 -6.75 10.93
C LYS A 90 -21.98 -7.93 10.72
N TYR A 91 -20.76 -7.67 10.24
CA TYR A 91 -19.84 -8.71 9.77
C TYR A 91 -18.51 -8.77 10.55
N GLY A 92 -18.29 -7.86 11.51
CA GLY A 92 -17.03 -7.76 12.24
C GLY A 92 -15.97 -6.98 11.47
N ALA A 93 -14.69 -7.26 11.72
CA ALA A 93 -13.61 -6.50 11.09
C ALA A 93 -13.63 -6.54 9.56
N LEU A 94 -13.34 -5.39 8.93
CA LEU A 94 -13.25 -5.23 7.47
C LEU A 94 -12.23 -6.17 6.82
N ASN A 95 -11.23 -6.64 7.58
CA ASN A 95 -10.22 -7.58 7.10
C ASN A 95 -10.81 -8.89 6.56
N GLY A 96 -11.93 -9.36 7.15
CA GLY A 96 -12.62 -10.58 6.71
C GLY A 96 -13.33 -10.43 5.36
N LEU A 97 -13.57 -9.19 4.91
CA LEU A 97 -14.24 -8.89 3.64
C LEU A 97 -13.26 -8.67 2.48
N SER A 98 -11.94 -8.75 2.74
CA SER A 98 -10.93 -8.53 1.71
C SER A 98 -10.91 -9.68 0.69
N THR A 99 -10.97 -9.35 -0.60
CA THR A 99 -10.76 -10.32 -1.69
C THR A 99 -9.28 -10.58 -1.97
N GLU A 100 -8.36 -9.97 -1.21
CA GLU A 100 -6.91 -10.09 -1.41
C GLU A 100 -6.43 -11.56 -1.38
N THR A 101 -6.96 -12.37 -0.46
CA THR A 101 -6.64 -13.79 -0.37
C THR A 101 -7.07 -14.52 -1.64
N TYR A 102 -8.31 -14.29 -2.09
CA TYR A 102 -8.84 -14.91 -3.31
C TYR A 102 -8.05 -14.47 -4.55
N GLU A 103 -7.75 -13.18 -4.68
CA GLU A 103 -6.95 -12.64 -5.78
C GLU A 103 -5.54 -13.21 -5.79
N THR A 104 -4.92 -13.38 -4.62
CA THR A 104 -3.60 -13.97 -4.48
C THR A 104 -3.62 -15.45 -4.87
N LEU A 105 -4.60 -16.21 -4.38
CA LEU A 105 -4.81 -17.60 -4.78
C LEU A 105 -5.04 -17.73 -6.29
N HIS A 106 -5.90 -16.90 -6.85
CA HIS A 106 -6.17 -16.89 -8.29
C HIS A 106 -4.89 -16.58 -9.10
N LYS A 107 -4.09 -15.59 -8.68
CA LYS A 107 -2.80 -15.27 -9.31
C LYS A 107 -1.78 -16.41 -9.22
N LEU A 108 -1.74 -17.13 -8.10
CA LEU A 108 -0.73 -18.16 -7.86
C LEU A 108 -1.12 -19.53 -8.42
N TYR A 109 -2.39 -19.89 -8.35
CA TYR A 109 -2.87 -21.25 -8.58
C TYR A 109 -3.78 -21.39 -9.79
N VAL A 110 -4.37 -20.30 -10.29
CA VAL A 110 -5.28 -20.37 -11.45
C VAL A 110 -4.61 -19.80 -12.70
N LYS A 111 -4.06 -18.57 -12.64
CA LYS A 111 -3.48 -17.92 -13.82
C LYS A 111 -2.34 -18.72 -14.49
N PRO A 112 -1.33 -19.22 -13.77
CA PRO A 112 -0.22 -19.95 -14.40
C PRO A 112 -0.66 -21.25 -15.09
N PRO A 113 -1.38 -22.18 -14.43
CA PRO A 113 -1.79 -23.41 -15.10
C PRO A 113 -2.83 -23.17 -16.19
N TYR A 114 -3.70 -22.17 -16.05
CA TYR A 114 -4.63 -21.81 -17.12
C TYR A 114 -3.89 -21.37 -18.39
N ARG A 115 -2.84 -20.55 -18.26
CA ARG A 115 -1.99 -20.13 -19.39
C ARG A 115 -1.20 -21.28 -20.02
N LEU A 116 -0.79 -22.27 -19.22
CA LEU A 116 -0.08 -23.47 -19.68
C LEU A 116 -1.03 -24.52 -20.27
N SER A 117 -2.32 -24.45 -19.97
CA SER A 117 -3.31 -25.40 -20.45
C SER A 117 -3.60 -25.24 -21.94
N ASN A 118 -3.95 -26.34 -22.60
CA ASN A 118 -4.46 -26.32 -23.97
C ASN A 118 -5.96 -25.96 -24.06
N ARG A 119 -6.56 -25.49 -22.95
CA ARG A 119 -7.99 -25.13 -22.79
C ARG A 119 -9.02 -26.24 -23.00
N LYS A 120 -8.60 -27.50 -23.20
CA LYS A 120 -9.49 -28.66 -23.19
C LYS A 120 -9.58 -29.25 -21.78
N ASP A 121 -10.78 -29.45 -21.24
CA ASP A 121 -10.96 -29.94 -19.86
C ASP A 121 -10.10 -29.16 -18.84
N VAL A 122 -10.34 -27.84 -18.80
CA VAL A 122 -9.57 -26.86 -18.03
C VAL A 122 -9.50 -27.24 -16.56
N MET A 123 -10.62 -27.65 -15.97
CA MET A 123 -10.70 -27.95 -14.54
C MET A 123 -9.76 -29.10 -14.15
N ARG A 124 -9.73 -30.18 -14.94
CA ARG A 124 -8.82 -31.31 -14.69
C ARG A 124 -7.35 -30.89 -14.78
N GLN A 125 -7.00 -30.06 -15.76
CA GLN A 125 -5.63 -29.57 -15.93
C GLN A 125 -5.20 -28.63 -14.80
N LEU A 126 -6.08 -27.73 -14.36
CA LEU A 126 -5.82 -26.86 -13.21
C LEU A 126 -5.58 -27.68 -11.95
N VAL A 127 -6.47 -28.63 -11.63
CA VAL A 127 -6.35 -29.48 -10.44
C VAL A 127 -5.03 -30.27 -10.46
N ASN A 128 -4.68 -30.88 -11.60
CA ASN A 128 -3.44 -31.63 -11.74
C ASN A 128 -2.21 -30.73 -11.57
N ALA A 129 -2.20 -29.54 -12.17
CA ALA A 129 -1.08 -28.61 -12.07
C ALA A 129 -0.91 -28.06 -10.65
N VAL A 130 -2.01 -27.76 -9.94
CA VAL A 130 -1.96 -27.38 -8.52
C VAL A 130 -1.41 -28.53 -7.68
N LYS A 131 -1.87 -29.77 -7.92
CA LYS A 131 -1.35 -30.97 -7.23
C LYS A 131 0.15 -31.15 -7.46
N HIS A 132 0.63 -31.02 -8.69
CA HIS A 132 2.06 -31.09 -9.00
C HIS A 132 2.86 -29.99 -8.31
N LYS A 133 2.32 -28.77 -8.27
CA LYS A 133 2.96 -27.61 -7.62
C LYS A 133 3.09 -27.80 -6.11
N GLU A 134 2.08 -28.36 -5.44
CA GLU A 134 2.14 -28.67 -4.00
C GLU A 134 3.15 -29.80 -3.72
N LEU A 135 3.15 -30.86 -4.52
CA LEU A 135 4.11 -31.97 -4.38
C LEU A 135 5.57 -31.55 -4.62
N THR A 136 5.81 -30.62 -5.55
CA THR A 136 7.15 -30.07 -5.82
C THR A 136 7.53 -28.94 -4.86
N SER A 137 6.58 -28.37 -4.11
CA SER A 137 6.84 -27.28 -3.18
C SER A 137 7.68 -27.67 -1.96
N SER A 138 7.62 -28.94 -1.54
CA SER A 138 8.51 -29.50 -0.52
C SER A 138 9.99 -29.51 -0.93
N ALA A 139 10.31 -29.27 -2.21
CA ALA A 139 11.67 -29.21 -2.75
C ALA A 139 12.11 -27.79 -3.18
N LYS A 140 11.46 -26.73 -2.68
CA LYS A 140 11.81 -25.36 -3.09
C LYS A 140 13.13 -24.91 -2.46
N LYS A 141 14.19 -24.87 -3.28
CA LYS A 141 15.31 -23.95 -3.08
C LYS A 141 14.77 -22.51 -3.01
N VAL A 142 15.25 -21.74 -2.03
CA VAL A 142 14.99 -20.31 -1.90
C VAL A 142 15.41 -19.63 -3.21
N ILE A 143 14.44 -19.10 -3.96
CA ILE A 143 14.74 -18.32 -5.16
C ILE A 143 15.01 -16.89 -4.72
N HIS A 144 16.29 -16.56 -4.54
CA HIS A 144 16.73 -15.19 -4.39
C HIS A 144 16.50 -14.45 -5.71
N HIS A 145 15.65 -13.44 -5.68
CA HIS A 145 15.49 -12.55 -6.82
C HIS A 145 16.64 -11.54 -6.74
N LYS A 146 17.76 -11.78 -7.46
CA LYS A 146 18.81 -10.76 -7.59
C LYS A 146 18.15 -9.51 -8.18
N ALA A 147 18.17 -8.40 -7.43
CA ALA A 147 17.66 -7.11 -7.87
C ALA A 147 18.59 -6.52 -8.94
N LYS A 148 18.61 -7.15 -10.13
CA LYS A 148 19.45 -6.77 -11.26
C LYS A 148 18.92 -5.44 -11.82
N GLY A 149 19.39 -4.33 -11.26
CA GLY A 149 19.00 -2.97 -11.65
C GLY A 149 18.87 -1.96 -10.50
N PHE A 150 18.68 -2.40 -9.26
CA PHE A 150 18.53 -1.48 -8.11
C PHE A 150 19.85 -0.87 -7.62
N GLY A 151 20.98 -1.56 -7.85
CA GLY A 151 22.30 -1.06 -7.42
C GLY A 151 22.61 0.34 -7.94
N LYS A 152 22.38 0.62 -9.25
CA LYS A 152 22.67 1.93 -9.84
C LYS A 152 21.87 3.07 -9.18
N VAL A 153 20.59 2.85 -8.89
CA VAL A 153 19.71 3.87 -8.28
C VAL A 153 20.12 4.17 -6.83
N LEU A 154 20.60 3.17 -6.10
CA LEU A 154 21.08 3.34 -4.71
C LEU A 154 22.42 4.08 -4.65
N TRP A 155 23.31 3.91 -5.63
CA TRP A 155 24.59 4.64 -5.66
C TRP A 155 24.43 6.14 -6.01
N GLU A 156 23.35 6.53 -6.69
CA GLU A 156 23.01 7.94 -6.95
C GLU A 156 22.33 8.62 -5.74
N LEU A 157 21.68 7.84 -4.88
CA LEU A 157 21.00 8.30 -3.66
C LEU A 157 21.84 7.97 -2.42
N THR A 158 22.77 8.86 -2.07
CA THR A 158 23.55 8.72 -0.84
C THR A 158 22.65 8.77 0.40
N LEU A 159 22.70 7.74 1.25
CA LEU A 159 21.91 7.65 2.49
C LEU A 159 22.13 8.88 3.38
N ASP A 160 23.37 9.39 3.44
CA ASP A 160 23.72 10.61 4.17
C ASP A 160 22.96 11.84 3.68
N ASN A 161 22.75 11.99 2.37
CA ASN A 161 21.98 13.11 1.82
C ASN A 161 20.51 13.02 2.22
N ILE A 162 19.94 11.81 2.26
CA ILE A 162 18.56 11.58 2.70
C ILE A 162 18.46 11.90 4.21
N ASP A 163 19.43 11.45 5.00
CA ASP A 163 19.46 11.62 6.44
C ASP A 163 19.64 13.09 6.86
N GLN A 164 20.50 13.83 6.14
CA GLN A 164 20.60 15.28 6.25
C GLN A 164 19.30 15.98 5.86
N LYS A 165 18.62 15.51 4.80
CA LYS A 165 17.33 16.07 4.37
C LYS A 165 16.24 15.81 5.41
N ILE A 166 16.19 14.64 6.04
CA ILE A 166 15.28 14.36 7.17
C ILE A 166 15.57 15.30 8.35
N LYS A 167 16.85 15.50 8.70
CA LYS A 167 17.25 16.43 9.77
C LYS A 167 16.85 17.87 9.45
N SER A 168 16.95 18.30 8.19
CA SER A 168 16.46 19.62 7.76
C SER A 168 14.92 19.72 7.83
N LEU A 169 14.20 18.66 7.47
CA LEU A 169 12.74 18.62 7.52
C LEU A 169 12.22 18.72 8.97
N LYS A 170 12.91 18.04 9.90
CA LYS A 170 12.62 18.14 11.35
C LYS A 170 12.84 19.55 11.92
N LYS A 171 13.76 20.33 11.34
CA LYS A 171 14.13 21.68 11.79
C LYS A 171 13.38 22.81 11.06
N SER A 172 12.60 22.48 10.03
CA SER A 172 11.89 23.48 9.24
C SER A 172 10.76 24.16 10.03
N GLU A 173 10.45 25.40 9.68
CA GLU A 173 9.43 26.24 10.33
C GLU A 173 8.01 25.63 10.25
N ASN A 174 7.78 24.75 9.27
CA ASN A 174 6.58 23.93 9.12
C ASN A 174 6.97 22.47 8.83
N PRO A 175 7.27 21.66 9.87
CA PRO A 175 7.72 20.30 9.66
C PRO A 175 6.62 19.46 8.99
N PRO A 176 6.99 18.54 8.06
CA PRO A 176 6.05 17.56 7.54
C PRO A 176 5.41 16.75 8.66
N HIS A 177 4.21 16.22 8.43
CA HIS A 177 3.50 15.40 9.42
C HIS A 177 4.42 14.27 9.94
N SER A 178 4.44 14.08 11.26
CA SER A 178 5.38 13.19 11.98
C SER A 178 5.53 11.80 11.36
N ASN A 179 4.42 11.18 10.94
CA ASN A 179 4.42 9.88 10.26
C ASN A 179 5.27 9.82 8.98
N PHE A 180 5.42 10.93 8.24
CA PHE A 180 6.30 10.96 7.06
C PHE A 180 7.77 10.91 7.47
N ILE A 181 8.12 11.67 8.51
CA ILE A 181 9.48 11.70 9.05
C ILE A 181 9.86 10.32 9.60
N GLU A 182 8.94 9.67 10.31
CA GLU A 182 9.10 8.31 10.82
C GLU A 182 9.21 7.29 9.68
N GLY A 183 8.32 7.36 8.69
CA GLY A 183 8.37 6.47 7.52
C GLY A 183 9.67 6.58 6.72
N LEU A 184 10.19 7.80 6.54
CA LEU A 184 11.49 8.02 5.91
C LEU A 184 12.64 7.46 6.74
N SER A 185 12.58 7.58 8.07
CA SER A 185 13.60 7.05 8.98
C SER A 185 13.64 5.51 8.94
N GLN A 186 12.47 4.86 8.93
CA GLN A 186 12.36 3.41 8.79
C GLN A 186 12.82 2.91 7.41
N LEU A 187 12.55 3.68 6.35
CA LEU A 187 13.02 3.36 5.01
C LEU A 187 14.56 3.41 4.92
N ILE A 188 15.22 4.38 5.55
CA ILE A 188 16.68 4.41 5.63
C ILE A 188 17.21 3.19 6.37
N SER A 189 16.69 2.89 7.56
CA SER A 189 17.17 1.75 8.37
C SER A 189 17.02 0.41 7.64
N THR A 190 15.93 0.22 6.91
CA THR A 190 15.71 -1.00 6.12
C THR A 190 16.63 -1.08 4.90
N LEU A 191 16.93 0.05 4.25
CA LEU A 191 17.91 0.10 3.16
C LEU A 191 19.33 -0.17 3.66
N ASP A 192 19.71 0.38 4.81
CA ASP A 192 21.00 0.18 5.45
C ASP A 192 21.23 -1.31 5.74
N THR A 193 20.25 -1.94 6.41
CA THR A 193 20.26 -3.39 6.69
C THR A 193 20.33 -4.24 5.40
N PHE A 194 19.64 -3.83 4.34
CA PHE A 194 19.64 -4.53 3.07
C PHE A 194 20.99 -4.42 2.34
N LEU A 195 21.65 -3.27 2.42
CA LEU A 195 22.98 -3.07 1.83
C LEU A 195 24.06 -3.83 2.60
N ASP A 196 24.01 -3.82 3.94
CA ASP A 196 24.95 -4.57 4.79
C ASP A 196 24.89 -6.09 4.55
N THR A 197 23.68 -6.62 4.37
CA THR A 197 23.48 -8.06 4.06
C THR A 197 23.97 -8.42 2.65
N SER A 198 23.93 -7.48 1.70
CA SER A 198 24.47 -7.69 0.35
C SER A 198 26.00 -7.69 0.28
N SER A 199 26.68 -7.00 1.20
CA SER A 199 28.15 -7.02 1.29
C SER A 199 28.70 -8.33 1.86
N GLN A 200 28.02 -8.96 2.82
CA GLN A 200 28.49 -10.22 3.42
C GLN A 200 28.42 -11.43 2.47
N GLU A 201 27.53 -11.42 1.48
CA GLU A 201 27.47 -12.49 0.47
C GLU A 201 28.63 -12.41 -0.54
N SER A 202 29.26 -11.23 -0.72
CA SER A 202 30.36 -11.04 -1.68
C SER A 202 31.74 -11.51 -1.19
N GLU A 203 31.88 -11.79 0.11
CA GLU A 203 33.12 -12.30 0.73
C GLU A 203 33.15 -13.84 0.86
N SER A 204 32.10 -14.53 0.38
CA SER A 204 31.95 -15.99 0.49
C SER A 204 31.93 -16.75 -0.86
N GLU A 205 32.41 -16.13 -1.94
CA GLU A 205 32.75 -16.81 -3.21
C GLU A 205 34.28 -17.01 -3.36
#